data_AF-A0A9Q9BB27-F1
#
_entry.id   AF-A0A9Q9BB27-F1
#
_cell.length_a   1.000
_cell.length_b   1.000
_cell.length_c   1.000
_cell.angle_alpha   90.00
_cell.angle_beta   90.00
_cell.angle_gamma   90.00
#
_symmetry.space_group_name_H-M   'P 1'
#
loop_
_entity.id
_entity.type
_entity.pdbx_description
1 polymer ?
#
loop_
_entity_poly.entity_id
_entity_poly.type
_entity_poly.pdbx_seq_one_letter_code
_entity_poly.pdbx_strand_id
1 'polypeptide(L)'
;MPILQVHDLPDEIYSQIHLLAQKEHRTITQQTILMLQDSIYKRIGNKNKRRLIFKKIEDLNIEANQLPNPVTLLREDREYL
;
A
#
# COMPACT_ATOMS: atom_id res chain seq x y z
N MET A 1 -18.68 -2.18 -22.95
CA MET A 1 -17.56 -2.19 -21.98
C MET A 1 -17.55 -3.53 -21.29
N PRO A 2 -16.38 -4.09 -20.94
CA PRO A 2 -16.32 -5.34 -20.18
C PRO A 2 -17.02 -5.14 -18.83
N ILE A 3 -17.81 -6.14 -18.43
CA ILE A 3 -18.47 -6.17 -17.13
C ILE A 3 -17.62 -7.05 -16.22
N LEU A 4 -17.26 -6.54 -15.05
CA LEU A 4 -16.65 -7.33 -13.99
C LEU A 4 -17.74 -7.72 -13.00
N GLN A 5 -18.01 -9.01 -12.87
CA GLN A 5 -18.88 -9.56 -11.84
C GLN A 5 -18.02 -10.25 -10.78
N VAL A 6 -18.33 -9.97 -9.52
CA VAL A 6 -17.71 -10.64 -8.37
C VAL A 6 -18.77 -11.53 -7.75
N HIS A 7 -18.55 -12.85 -7.81
CA HIS A 7 -19.44 -13.83 -7.19
C HIS A 7 -19.13 -13.97 -5.70
N ASP A 8 -20.17 -14.29 -4.91
CA ASP A 8 -20.08 -14.53 -3.46
C ASP A 8 -19.41 -13.39 -2.67
N LEU A 9 -19.69 -12.14 -3.07
CA LEU A 9 -19.17 -10.97 -2.37
C LEU A 9 -19.77 -10.90 -0.95
N PRO A 10 -18.97 -10.88 0.12
CA PRO A 10 -19.50 -10.77 1.48
C PRO A 10 -20.28 -9.46 1.67
N ASP A 11 -21.44 -9.55 2.33
CA ASP A 11 -22.33 -8.40 2.57
C ASP A 11 -21.64 -7.25 3.30
N GLU A 12 -20.73 -7.59 4.21
CA GLU A 12 -19.93 -6.62 4.95
C GLU A 12 -19.05 -5.79 4.01
N ILE A 13 -18.39 -6.44 3.05
CA ILE A 13 -17.54 -5.75 2.07
C ILE A 13 -18.38 -4.85 1.17
N TYR A 14 -19.52 -5.36 0.67
CA TYR A 14 -20.44 -4.55 -0.12
C TYR A 14 -20.88 -3.29 0.65
N SER A 15 -21.28 -3.47 1.91
CA SER A 15 -21.73 -2.39 2.79
C SER A 15 -20.64 -1.34 3.04
N GLN A 16 -19.40 -1.78 3.25
CA GLN A 16 -18.25 -0.87 3.43
C GLN A 16 -17.98 -0.05 2.16
N ILE A 17 -17.98 -0.68 0.98
CA ILE A 17 -17.78 0.03 -0.29
C ILE A 17 -18.93 1.02 -0.53
N HIS A 18 -20.17 0.62 -0.23
CA HIS A 18 -21.33 1.48 -0.38
C HIS A 18 -21.26 2.71 0.54
N LEU A 19 -20.90 2.53 1.81
CA LEU A 19 -20.73 3.61 2.78
C LEU A 19 -19.64 4.61 2.33
N LEU A 20 -18.50 4.09 1.85
CA LEU A 20 -17.42 4.91 1.29
C LEU A 20 -17.90 5.70 0.07
N ALA A 21 -18.64 5.07 -0.84
CA ALA A 21 -19.18 5.75 -2.02
C ALA A 21 -20.13 6.89 -1.63
N GLN A 22 -21.01 6.69 -0.65
CA GLN A 22 -21.89 7.74 -0.14
C GLN A 22 -21.11 8.91 0.47
N LYS A 23 -20.11 8.62 1.32
CA LYS A 23 -19.26 9.63 1.96
C LYS A 23 -18.51 10.49 0.95
N GLU A 24 -18.08 9.88 -0.15
CA GLU A 24 -17.33 10.55 -1.23
C GLU A 24 -18.24 11.14 -2.33
N HIS A 25 -19.57 11.08 -2.16
CA HIS A 25 -20.56 11.50 -3.15
C HIS A 25 -20.38 10.87 -4.55
N ARG A 26 -20.07 9.57 -4.57
CA ARG A 26 -19.83 8.78 -5.79
C ARG A 26 -20.82 7.63 -5.92
N THR A 27 -20.97 7.10 -7.14
CA THR A 27 -21.64 5.82 -7.33
C THR A 27 -20.78 4.67 -6.82
N ILE A 28 -21.40 3.56 -6.41
CA ILE A 28 -20.67 2.36 -5.96
C ILE A 28 -19.72 1.84 -7.05
N THR A 29 -20.11 1.95 -8.32
CA THR A 29 -19.28 1.59 -9.48
C THR A 29 -18.02 2.45 -9.56
N GLN A 30 -18.16 3.77 -9.45
CA GLN A 30 -17.02 4.69 -9.47
C GLN A 30 -16.07 4.44 -8.30
N GLN A 31 -16.61 4.27 -7.09
CA GLN A 31 -15.82 3.97 -5.90
C GLN A 31 -15.05 2.66 -6.06
N THR A 32 -15.72 1.61 -6.55
CA THR A 32 -15.11 0.29 -6.78
C THR A 32 -13.97 0.39 -7.79
N ILE A 33 -14.15 1.10 -8.92
CA ILE A 33 -13.12 1.27 -9.94
C ILE A 33 -11.88 1.97 -9.35
N LEU A 34 -12.07 3.02 -8.55
CA LEU A 34 -10.96 3.76 -7.95
C LEU A 34 -10.19 2.92 -6.93
N MET A 35 -10.90 2.17 -6.09
CA MET A 35 -10.27 1.25 -5.14
C MET A 35 -9.47 0.16 -5.86
N LEU A 36 -10.00 -0.40 -6.95
CA LEU A 36 -9.29 -1.36 -7.78
C LEU A 36 -8.04 -0.73 -8.41
N GLN A 37 -8.16 0.45 -9.01
CA GLN A 37 -7.03 1.18 -9.61
C GLN A 37 -5.93 1.47 -8.59
N ASP A 38 -6.27 2.00 -7.42
CA ASP A 38 -5.33 2.28 -6.36
C ASP A 38 -4.66 1.01 -5.83
N SER A 39 -5.42 -0.08 -5.67
CA SER A 39 -4.87 -1.37 -5.23
C SER A 39 -3.90 -1.97 -6.26
N ILE A 40 -4.22 -1.89 -7.56
CA ILE A 40 -3.36 -2.37 -8.65
C ILE A 40 -2.11 -1.50 -8.72
N TYR A 41 -2.26 -0.18 -8.68
CA TYR A 41 -1.14 0.76 -8.67
C TYR A 41 -0.22 0.51 -7.46
N LYS A 42 -0.78 0.30 -6.26
CA LYS A 42 0.02 -0.04 -5.07
C LYS A 42 0.70 -1.39 -5.23
N ARG A 43 0.06 -2.42 -5.78
CA ARG A 43 0.69 -3.75 -5.95
C ARG A 43 1.81 -3.73 -7.00
N ILE A 44 1.57 -3.12 -8.15
CA ILE A 44 2.55 -2.98 -9.24
C ILE A 44 3.67 -2.01 -8.82
N GLY A 45 3.27 -0.84 -8.31
CA GLY A 45 4.16 0.23 -7.86
C GLY A 45 5.02 -0.20 -6.67
N ASN A 46 4.50 -0.90 -5.67
CA ASN A 46 5.30 -1.38 -4.54
C ASN A 46 6.30 -2.45 -4.97
N LYS A 47 5.96 -3.34 -5.92
CA LYS A 47 6.94 -4.30 -6.47
C LYS A 47 8.11 -3.56 -7.14
N ASN A 48 7.81 -2.53 -7.93
CA ASN A 48 8.82 -1.73 -8.61
C ASN A 48 9.62 -0.83 -7.65
N LYS A 49 8.97 -0.17 -6.69
CA LYS A 49 9.61 0.65 -5.65
C LYS A 49 10.51 -0.19 -4.75
N ARG A 50 10.03 -1.35 -4.29
CA ARG A 50 10.82 -2.29 -3.49
C ARG A 50 12.07 -2.74 -4.25
N ARG A 51 11.91 -3.12 -5.53
CA ARG A 51 13.05 -3.48 -6.39
C ARG A 51 14.03 -2.31 -6.58
N LEU A 52 13.53 -1.09 -6.75
CA LEU A 52 14.37 0.10 -6.90
C LEU A 52 15.13 0.44 -5.60
N ILE A 53 14.48 0.30 -4.44
CA ILE A 53 15.12 0.50 -3.12
C ILE A 53 16.21 -0.56 -2.92
N PHE A 54 15.93 -1.83 -3.18
CA PHE A 54 16.94 -2.88 -3.09
C PHE A 54 18.12 -2.64 -4.02
N LYS A 55 17.86 -2.26 -5.27
CA LYS A 55 18.93 -1.90 -6.21
C LYS A 55 19.76 -0.72 -5.69
N LYS A 56 19.13 0.33 -5.16
CA LYS A 56 19.86 1.47 -4.56
C LYS A 56 20.70 1.04 -3.35
N ILE A 57 20.22 0.10 -2.53
CA ILE A 57 20.98 -0.44 -1.40
C ILE A 57 22.17 -1.27 -1.88
N GLU A 58 21.99 -2.10 -2.92
CA GLU A 58 23.07 -2.85 -3.56
C GLU A 58 24.11 -1.91 -4.18
N ASP A 59 23.67 -0.86 -4.89
CA ASP A 59 24.55 0.14 -5.52
C ASP A 59 25.38 0.94 -4.49
N LEU A 60 24.98 1.01 -3.23
CA LEU A 60 25.77 1.64 -2.16
C LEU A 60 27.04 0.84 -1.83
N ASN A 61 27.09 -0.45 -2.20
CA ASN A 61 28.24 -1.34 -2.02
C ASN A 61 28.84 -1.31 -0.60
N ILE A 62 27.97 -1.17 0.41
CA ILE A 62 28.35 -1.17 1.82
C ILE A 62 28.36 -2.62 2.30
N GLU A 63 29.50 -3.08 2.81
CA GLU A 63 29.57 -4.41 3.38
C GLU A 63 28.75 -4.50 4.68
N ALA A 64 28.08 -5.64 4.90
CA ALA A 64 27.19 -5.82 6.05
C ALA A 64 27.90 -5.61 7.41
N ASN A 65 29.22 -5.82 7.47
CA ASN A 65 30.07 -5.59 8.64
C ASN A 65 30.28 -4.10 8.97
N GLN A 66 30.02 -3.19 8.03
CA GLN A 66 30.13 -1.73 8.19
C GLN A 66 28.82 -1.11 8.66
N LEU A 67 27.71 -1.85 8.64
CA LEU A 67 26.43 -1.36 9.09
C LEU A 67 26.37 -1.36 10.63
N PRO A 68 25.91 -0.26 11.24
CA PRO A 68 25.74 -0.20 12.68
C PRO A 68 24.70 -1.21 13.14
N ASN A 69 24.82 -1.66 14.39
CA ASN A 69 23.84 -2.58 14.98
C ASN A 69 22.43 -1.92 14.90
N PRO A 70 21.41 -2.59 14.36
CA PRO A 70 20.06 -2.03 14.23
C PRO A 70 19.50 -1.46 15.55
N VAL A 71 19.88 -2.04 16.69
CA VAL A 71 19.49 -1.56 18.02
C VAL A 71 20.01 -0.14 18.29
N THR A 72 21.20 0.19 17.81
CA THR A 72 21.79 1.54 17.96
C THR A 72 21.15 2.59 17.04
N LEU A 73 20.37 2.16 16.03
CA LEU A 73 19.62 3.06 15.15
C LEU A 73 18.24 3.42 15.72
N LEU A 74 17.78 2.71 16.74
CA LEU A 74 16.58 3.06 17.47
C LEU A 74 16.90 4.24 18.39
N ARG A 75 16.46 5.45 18.03
CA ARG A 75 16.52 6.60 18.93
C ARG A 75 15.58 6.36 20.11
N GLU A 76 16.15 6.15 21.30
CA GLU A 76 15.42 6.14 22.57
C GLU A 76 14.97 7.55 23.00
N ASP A 77 15.53 8.62 22.39
CA ASP A 77 15.25 10.03 22.68
C ASP A 77 13.87 10.52 22.19
N ARG A 78 12.81 9.71 22.31
CA ARG A 78 11.49 10.33 22.48
C ARG A 78 11.45 10.86 23.91
N GLU A 79 12.03 12.02 24.13
CA GLU A 79 11.64 12.83 25.28
C GLU A 79 10.14 13.09 25.15
N TYR A 80 9.36 12.44 26.01
CA TYR A 80 7.97 12.78 26.22
C TYR A 80 7.95 14.17 26.87
N LEU A 81 7.73 15.21 26.06
CA LEU A 81 7.31 16.54 26.52
C LEU A 81 5.78 16.63 26.48
#